data_AF-A0A7W0VEQ0-F1
#
_entry.id   AF-A0A7W0VEQ0-F1
#
_cell.length_a   1.000
_cell.length_b   1.000
_cell.length_c   1.000
_cell.angle_alpha   90.00
_cell.angle_beta   90.00
_cell.angle_gamma   90.00
#
_symmetry.space_group_name_H-M   'P 1'
#
loop_
_entity.id
_entity.type
_entity.pdbx_description
1 polymer ?
#
loop_
_entity_poly.entity_id
_entity_poly.type
_entity_poly.pdbx_seq_one_letter_code
_entity_poly.pdbx_strand_id
1 'polypeptide(L)'
;MGGRITQALVLAAVAACGSDDPSHARSPVERSIDATLRARFGVAVVSQCFELAPVCEARLPDGISLPISVIRRGAEWQWHVIGLVVTSDQLEAYLRDEVSDLGAPQGVRCAPRIRRMIAGDRVECWLERGGKGFFTVRGDGSLSVEVVLDAASANARSEQVTP
;
A
#
# COMPACT_ATOMS: atom_id res chain seq x y z
N MET A 1 -2.71 -35.76 -65.56
CA MET A 1 -3.71 -35.29 -64.57
C MET A 1 -3.36 -35.96 -63.24
N GLY A 2 -2.40 -35.44 -62.47
CA GLY A 2 -2.56 -34.40 -61.44
C GLY A 2 -2.58 -35.12 -60.07
N GLY A 3 -1.46 -35.31 -59.36
CA GLY A 3 -0.71 -34.29 -58.62
C GLY A 3 -1.25 -34.22 -57.17
N ARG A 4 -0.69 -35.00 -56.23
CA ARG A 4 -0.97 -34.84 -54.78
C ARG A 4 0.27 -34.27 -54.10
N ILE A 5 0.18 -32.98 -53.77
CA ILE A 5 1.18 -32.19 -53.08
C ILE A 5 0.94 -32.29 -51.57
N THR A 6 2.04 -32.47 -50.85
CA THR A 6 2.29 -32.43 -49.41
C THR A 6 1.67 -31.21 -48.73
N GLN A 7 1.02 -31.36 -47.57
CA GLN A 7 0.90 -30.27 -46.59
C GLN A 7 1.09 -30.76 -45.16
N ALA A 8 2.21 -30.30 -44.59
CA ALA A 8 2.51 -30.28 -43.17
C ALA A 8 1.51 -29.37 -42.45
N LEU A 9 0.94 -29.85 -41.34
CA LEU A 9 0.20 -28.95 -40.45
C LEU A 9 1.18 -28.36 -39.42
N VAL A 10 1.22 -27.03 -39.50
CA VAL A 10 2.03 -26.05 -38.81
C VAL A 10 1.70 -26.00 -37.32
N LEU A 11 2.74 -25.99 -36.47
CA LEU A 11 2.68 -25.43 -35.13
C LEU A 11 2.50 -23.90 -35.23
N ALA A 12 1.47 -23.36 -34.59
CA ALA A 12 1.36 -21.92 -34.33
C ALA A 12 1.17 -21.70 -32.81
N ALA A 13 2.00 -20.79 -32.30
CA ALA A 13 2.19 -20.44 -30.90
C ALA A 13 1.20 -19.37 -30.42
N VAL A 14 0.93 -19.42 -29.10
CA VAL A 14 0.66 -18.34 -28.12
C VAL A 14 0.26 -16.94 -28.65
N ALA A 15 -0.95 -16.51 -28.31
CA ALA A 15 -1.31 -15.12 -27.96
C ALA A 15 -2.65 -15.15 -27.20
N ALA A 16 -2.65 -14.90 -25.89
CA ALA A 16 -3.08 -13.62 -25.31
C ALA A 16 -4.55 -13.26 -25.62
N CYS A 17 -5.45 -13.58 -24.68
CA CYS A 17 -6.67 -12.82 -24.42
C CYS A 17 -7.00 -12.99 -22.93
N GLY A 18 -6.29 -12.24 -22.09
CA GLY A 18 -6.85 -11.81 -20.82
C GLY A 18 -8.01 -10.90 -21.14
N SER A 19 -9.22 -11.40 -20.99
CA SER A 19 -10.45 -10.63 -21.19
C SER A 19 -10.61 -9.66 -20.01
N ASP A 20 -10.20 -8.41 -20.22
CA ASP A 20 -10.81 -7.26 -19.55
C ASP A 20 -12.29 -7.23 -19.97
N ASP A 21 -13.14 -7.99 -19.27
CA ASP A 21 -14.58 -7.96 -19.46
C ASP A 21 -15.16 -6.83 -18.57
N PRO A 22 -15.68 -5.73 -19.14
CA PRO A 22 -16.24 -4.62 -18.38
C PRO A 22 -17.63 -4.92 -17.79
N SER A 23 -18.14 -6.15 -17.90
CA SER A 23 -19.52 -6.50 -17.55
C SER A 23 -19.72 -7.21 -16.21
N HIS A 24 -18.66 -7.48 -15.43
CA HIS A 24 -18.81 -7.97 -14.06
C HIS A 24 -19.26 -6.82 -13.16
N ALA A 25 -20.57 -6.75 -12.91
CA ALA A 25 -21.13 -5.83 -11.94
C ALA A 25 -20.43 -6.01 -10.59
N ARG A 26 -19.74 -4.95 -10.10
CA ARG A 26 -18.99 -4.99 -8.84
C ARG A 26 -19.86 -5.54 -7.70
N SER A 27 -19.33 -6.52 -6.99
CA SER A 27 -20.00 -7.15 -5.86
C SER A 27 -20.32 -6.12 -4.77
N PRO A 28 -21.32 -6.37 -3.91
CA PRO A 28 -21.60 -5.50 -2.77
C PRO A 28 -20.41 -5.30 -1.82
N VAL A 29 -19.54 -6.33 -1.67
CA VAL A 29 -18.36 -6.25 -0.81
C VAL A 29 -17.28 -5.33 -1.39
N GLU A 30 -16.98 -5.42 -2.69
CA GLU A 30 -16.03 -4.52 -3.36
C GLU A 30 -16.48 -3.05 -3.25
N ARG A 31 -17.78 -2.79 -3.49
CA ARG A 31 -18.32 -1.43 -3.35
C ARG A 31 -18.21 -0.89 -1.91
N SER A 32 -18.40 -1.75 -0.91
CA SER A 32 -18.25 -1.40 0.50
C SER A 32 -16.80 -1.06 0.85
N ILE A 33 -15.85 -1.88 0.36
CA ILE A 33 -14.40 -1.63 0.49
C ILE A 33 -14.04 -0.30 -0.16
N ASP A 34 -14.43 -0.08 -1.41
CA ASP A 34 -14.11 1.13 -2.18
C ASP A 34 -14.61 2.39 -1.47
N ALA A 35 -15.87 2.39 -1.03
CA ALA A 35 -16.47 3.53 -0.36
C ALA A 35 -15.75 3.86 0.96
N THR A 36 -15.46 2.84 1.77
CA THR A 36 -14.81 3.00 3.07
C THR A 36 -13.36 3.48 2.91
N LEU A 37 -12.59 2.86 2.03
CA LEU A 37 -11.19 3.26 1.82
C LEU A 37 -11.08 4.62 1.12
N ARG A 38 -11.99 4.95 0.20
CA ARG A 38 -12.08 6.30 -0.38
C ARG A 38 -12.38 7.36 0.67
N ALA A 39 -13.33 7.10 1.56
CA ALA A 39 -13.65 8.02 2.65
C ALA A 39 -12.45 8.19 3.61
N ARG A 40 -11.76 7.10 3.93
CA ARG A 40 -10.60 7.10 4.83
C ARG A 40 -9.40 7.84 4.24
N PHE A 41 -9.07 7.61 2.98
CA PHE A 41 -7.84 8.09 2.37
C PHE A 41 -8.04 9.35 1.50
N GLY A 42 -9.27 9.72 1.18
CA GLY A 42 -9.58 10.86 0.33
C GLY A 42 -9.13 10.69 -1.13
N VAL A 43 -8.88 9.45 -1.57
CA VAL A 43 -8.43 9.12 -2.93
C VAL A 43 -9.35 8.11 -3.59
N ALA A 44 -9.33 8.05 -4.92
CA ALA A 44 -10.03 7.00 -5.65
C ALA A 44 -9.45 5.62 -5.29
N VAL A 45 -10.33 4.67 -4.98
CA VAL A 45 -9.97 3.29 -4.68
C VAL A 45 -10.81 2.38 -5.57
N VAL A 46 -10.17 1.34 -6.10
CA VAL A 46 -10.81 0.26 -6.85
C VAL A 46 -10.39 -1.07 -6.24
N SER A 47 -11.36 -1.85 -5.77
CA SER A 47 -11.16 -3.17 -5.23
C SER A 47 -11.66 -4.26 -6.16
N GLN A 48 -10.95 -5.38 -6.14
CA GLN A 48 -11.29 -6.59 -6.87
C GLN A 48 -11.14 -7.79 -5.92
N CYS A 49 -12.19 -8.58 -5.81
CA CYS A 49 -12.20 -9.81 -5.03
C CYS A 49 -11.92 -11.02 -5.93
N PHE A 50 -11.19 -11.99 -5.40
CA PHE A 50 -10.87 -13.21 -6.13
C PHE A 50 -11.90 -14.29 -5.82
N GLU A 51 -12.60 -14.83 -6.82
CA GLU A 51 -13.68 -15.80 -6.59
C GLU A 51 -13.24 -17.07 -5.85
N LEU A 52 -11.97 -17.46 -6.03
CA LEU A 52 -11.39 -18.69 -5.48
C LEU A 52 -10.72 -18.49 -4.11
N ALA A 53 -10.72 -17.27 -3.56
CA ALA A 53 -10.05 -16.99 -2.29
C ALA A 53 -10.81 -15.92 -1.47
N PRO A 54 -10.83 -16.02 -0.13
CA PRO A 54 -11.49 -15.02 0.74
C PRO A 54 -10.66 -13.74 0.87
N VAL A 55 -10.19 -13.21 -0.25
CA VAL A 55 -9.25 -12.11 -0.34
C VAL A 55 -9.66 -11.17 -1.46
N CYS A 56 -9.51 -9.88 -1.21
CA CYS A 56 -9.64 -8.85 -2.22
C CYS A 56 -8.37 -8.02 -2.25
N GLU A 57 -8.15 -7.33 -3.35
CA GLU A 57 -7.07 -6.38 -3.52
C GLU A 57 -7.69 -5.01 -3.79
N ALA A 58 -7.29 -3.99 -3.02
CA ALA A 58 -7.66 -2.60 -3.30
C ALA A 58 -6.46 -1.84 -3.85
N ARG A 59 -6.63 -1.21 -5.02
CA ARG A 59 -5.60 -0.41 -5.68
C ARG A 59 -5.87 1.08 -5.49
N LEU A 60 -4.80 1.78 -5.15
CA LEU A 60 -4.77 3.24 -5.01
C LEU A 60 -4.14 3.88 -6.26
N PRO A 61 -4.34 5.19 -6.50
CA PRO A 61 -3.88 5.85 -7.72
C PRO A 61 -2.36 5.92 -7.86
N ASP A 62 -1.63 5.79 -6.75
CA ASP A 62 -0.17 5.77 -6.68
C ASP A 62 0.43 4.38 -6.92
N GLY A 63 -0.39 3.41 -7.31
CA GLY A 63 0.02 2.03 -7.57
C GLY A 63 0.13 1.17 -6.31
N ILE A 64 -0.20 1.71 -5.12
CA ILE A 64 -0.22 0.92 -3.89
C ILE A 64 -1.36 -0.09 -3.95
N SER A 65 -1.01 -1.34 -3.64
CA SER A 65 -1.94 -2.45 -3.51
C SER A 65 -2.12 -2.82 -2.04
N LEU A 66 -3.37 -2.81 -1.59
CA LEU A 66 -3.77 -3.19 -0.24
C LEU A 66 -4.46 -4.56 -0.28
N PRO A 67 -3.82 -5.62 0.27
CA PRO A 67 -4.48 -6.90 0.42
C PRO A 67 -5.54 -6.80 1.51
N ILE A 68 -6.72 -7.37 1.27
CA ILE A 68 -7.88 -7.30 2.14
C ILE A 68 -8.38 -8.71 2.40
N SER A 69 -8.45 -9.09 3.68
CA SER A 69 -9.13 -10.33 4.07
C SER A 69 -10.62 -10.07 4.14
N VAL A 70 -11.41 -10.98 3.57
CA VAL A 70 -12.87 -10.93 3.58
C VAL A 70 -13.41 -12.20 4.23
N ILE A 71 -14.29 -12.03 5.20
CA ILE A 71 -14.91 -13.12 5.95
C ILE A 71 -16.42 -12.93 5.88
N ARG A 72 -17.14 -14.00 5.53
CA ARG A 72 -18.60 -14.03 5.62
C ARG A 72 -19.04 -14.53 6.99
N ARG A 73 -19.83 -13.74 7.70
CA ARG A 73 -20.50 -14.14 8.96
C ARG A 73 -22.01 -14.11 8.76
N GLY A 74 -22.57 -15.26 8.39
CA GLY A 74 -24.00 -15.37 8.05
C GLY A 74 -24.34 -14.55 6.80
N ALA A 75 -25.21 -13.54 6.96
CA ALA A 75 -25.61 -12.64 5.89
C ALA A 75 -24.65 -11.44 5.72
N GLU A 76 -23.73 -11.23 6.65
CA GLU A 76 -22.85 -10.06 6.66
C GLU A 76 -21.45 -10.39 6.13
N TRP A 77 -20.84 -9.39 5.48
CA TRP A 77 -19.45 -9.40 5.09
C TRP A 77 -18.64 -8.55 6.06
N GLN A 78 -17.60 -9.14 6.63
CA GLN A 78 -16.58 -8.45 7.40
C GLN A 78 -15.29 -8.44 6.60
N TRP A 79 -14.59 -7.33 6.61
CA TRP A 79 -13.32 -7.23 5.90
C TRP A 79 -12.35 -6.33 6.66
N HIS A 80 -11.06 -6.58 6.46
CA HIS A 80 -10.00 -5.75 7.01
C HIS A 80 -8.78 -5.76 6.08
N VAL A 81 -8.04 -4.66 6.05
CA VAL A 81 -6.76 -4.59 5.34
C VAL A 81 -5.74 -5.46 6.07
N ILE A 82 -5.00 -6.27 5.32
CA ILE A 82 -3.94 -7.13 5.84
C ILE A 82 -2.64 -6.32 5.97
N GLY A 83 -2.15 -6.24 7.20
CA GLY A 83 -0.95 -5.48 7.56
C GLY A 83 -1.27 -4.06 8.03
N LEU A 84 -0.22 -3.27 8.24
CA LEU A 84 -0.34 -1.90 8.72
C LEU A 84 -0.43 -0.95 7.53
N VAL A 85 -1.40 -0.04 7.54
CA VAL A 85 -1.46 1.08 6.58
C VAL A 85 -1.43 2.37 7.36
N VAL A 86 -0.41 3.18 7.09
CA VAL A 86 -0.22 4.50 7.68
C VAL A 86 -0.42 5.58 6.62
N THR A 87 -0.92 6.73 7.04
CA THR A 87 -0.91 7.94 6.22
C THR A 87 0.15 8.91 6.74
N SER A 88 0.78 9.67 5.84
CA SER A 88 1.72 10.74 6.21
C SER A 88 1.07 11.71 7.18
N ASP A 89 -0.20 12.07 6.95
CA ASP A 89 -0.93 13.02 7.80
C ASP A 89 -0.97 12.55 9.28
N GLN A 90 -1.11 11.24 9.52
CA GLN A 90 -1.06 10.66 10.88
C GLN A 90 0.35 10.67 11.46
N LEU A 91 1.36 10.29 10.67
CA LEU A 91 2.76 10.27 11.11
C LEU A 91 3.29 11.69 11.38
N GLU A 92 2.94 12.65 10.52
CA GLU A 92 3.31 14.06 10.65
C GLU A 92 2.65 14.68 11.87
N ALA A 93 1.37 14.39 12.14
CA ALA A 93 0.71 14.85 13.35
C ALA A 93 1.40 14.32 14.60
N TYR A 94 1.60 13.00 14.67
CA TYR A 94 2.29 12.37 15.79
C TYR A 94 3.70 12.94 16.01
N LEU A 95 4.52 13.02 14.95
CA LEU A 95 5.89 13.51 15.08
C LEU A 95 5.94 15.01 15.43
N ARG A 96 4.96 15.82 14.98
CA ARG A 96 4.86 17.23 15.34
C ARG A 96 4.60 17.42 16.83
N ASP A 97 3.76 16.58 17.41
CA ASP A 97 3.48 16.59 18.85
C ASP A 97 4.73 16.18 19.64
N GLU A 98 5.40 15.08 19.23
CA GLU A 98 6.64 14.61 19.87
C GLU A 98 7.77 15.66 19.83
N VAL A 99 8.02 16.32 18.68
CA VAL A 99 9.07 17.37 18.62
C VAL A 99 8.67 18.62 19.40
N SER A 100 7.38 18.89 19.54
CA SER A 100 6.89 20.00 20.37
C SER A 100 7.14 19.71 21.85
N ASP A 101 6.86 18.50 22.31
CA ASP A 101 7.10 18.06 23.70
C ASP A 101 8.59 18.06 24.07
N LEU A 102 9.47 17.84 23.07
CA LEU A 102 10.92 18.01 23.20
C LEU A 102 11.40 19.47 23.20
N GLY A 103 10.48 20.44 23.09
CA GLY A 103 10.81 21.88 23.06
C GLY A 103 11.34 22.39 21.72
N ALA A 104 11.14 21.63 20.63
CA ALA A 104 11.60 21.97 19.29
C ALA A 104 10.46 21.96 18.24
N PRO A 105 9.38 22.76 18.45
CA PRO A 105 8.25 22.79 17.53
C PRO A 105 8.70 23.26 16.13
N GLN A 106 8.32 22.48 15.12
CA GLN A 106 8.67 22.72 13.72
C GLN A 106 7.74 21.93 12.79
N GLY A 107 7.71 22.29 11.51
CA GLY A 107 7.00 21.50 10.52
C GLY A 107 7.64 20.13 10.31
N VAL A 108 6.78 19.18 9.96
CA VAL A 108 7.12 17.79 9.68
C VAL A 108 6.53 17.43 8.34
N ARG A 109 7.30 16.72 7.51
CA ARG A 109 6.83 16.17 6.25
C ARG A 109 7.23 14.71 6.12
N CYS A 110 6.28 13.83 5.84
CA CYS A 110 6.52 12.42 5.60
C CYS A 110 6.13 12.07 4.15
N ALA A 111 6.88 11.17 3.51
CA ALA A 111 6.53 10.68 2.18
C ALA A 111 6.81 9.16 2.06
N PRO A 112 6.00 8.41 1.29
CA PRO A 112 4.79 8.82 0.55
C PRO A 112 3.57 9.06 1.45
N ARG A 113 2.48 9.63 0.88
CA ARG A 113 1.27 10.00 1.63
C ARG A 113 0.53 8.81 2.23
N ILE A 114 0.48 7.70 1.52
CA ILE A 114 -0.11 6.46 2.00
C ILE A 114 0.97 5.40 1.86
N ARG A 115 1.12 4.54 2.86
CA ARG A 115 2.07 3.43 2.78
C ARG A 115 1.52 2.22 3.49
N ARG A 116 1.60 1.08 2.81
CA ARG A 116 1.52 -0.22 3.46
C ARG A 116 2.88 -0.52 4.08
N MET A 117 2.90 -0.80 5.37
CA MET A 117 4.11 -1.16 6.09
C MET A 117 4.04 -2.62 6.56
N ILE A 118 5.16 -3.30 6.45
CA ILE A 118 5.43 -4.63 7.03
C ILE A 118 6.53 -4.54 8.09
N ALA A 119 6.69 -5.58 8.90
CA ALA A 119 7.77 -5.65 9.87
C ALA A 119 9.14 -5.43 9.20
N GLY A 120 9.95 -4.55 9.80
CA GLY A 120 11.23 -4.10 9.26
C GLY A 120 11.14 -2.87 8.36
N ASP A 121 9.94 -2.50 7.88
CA ASP A 121 9.80 -1.27 7.09
C ASP A 121 10.11 -0.05 7.93
N ARG A 122 10.75 0.92 7.27
CA ARG A 122 11.06 2.24 7.82
C ARG A 122 10.49 3.35 6.95
N VAL A 123 9.94 4.36 7.61
CA VAL A 123 9.47 5.61 7.00
C VAL A 123 10.31 6.75 7.55
N GLU A 124 10.85 7.55 6.65
CA GLU A 124 11.54 8.79 7.00
C GLU A 124 10.57 9.96 6.90
N CYS A 125 10.67 10.85 7.88
CA CYS A 125 10.00 12.14 7.89
C CYS A 125 11.05 13.22 8.08
N TRP A 126 10.96 14.30 7.31
CA TRP A 126 11.85 15.45 7.39
C TRP A 126 11.27 16.48 8.35
N LEU A 127 12.16 17.04 9.16
CA LEU A 127 11.86 18.18 10.04
C LEU A 127 12.36 19.46 9.36
N GLU A 128 11.61 20.56 9.46
CA GLU A 128 11.93 21.83 8.76
C GLU A 128 13.32 22.39 9.11
N ARG A 129 13.85 22.12 10.31
CA ARG A 129 15.17 22.58 10.74
C ARG A 129 16.31 21.62 10.37
N GLY A 130 16.04 20.65 9.49
CA GLY A 130 17.03 19.74 8.92
C GLY A 130 17.16 18.39 9.62
N GLY A 131 16.53 18.20 10.78
CA GLY A 131 16.44 16.90 11.43
C GLY A 131 15.53 15.90 10.70
N LYS A 132 15.44 14.68 11.20
CA LYS A 132 14.56 13.63 10.70
C LYS A 132 13.89 12.85 11.82
N GLY A 133 12.68 12.39 11.57
CA GLY A 133 12.05 11.31 12.32
C GLY A 133 12.06 10.02 11.52
N PHE A 134 12.18 8.91 12.21
CA PHE A 134 12.20 7.59 11.61
C PHE A 134 11.19 6.69 12.31
N PHE A 135 10.17 6.27 11.57
CA PHE A 135 9.21 5.29 12.03
C PHE A 135 9.63 3.92 11.55
N THR A 136 9.74 2.95 12.45
CA THR A 136 10.08 1.55 12.11
C THR A 136 8.99 0.63 12.62
N VAL A 137 8.50 -0.29 11.78
CA VAL A 137 7.60 -1.36 12.23
C VAL A 137 8.44 -2.49 12.82
N ARG A 138 8.24 -2.81 14.09
CA ARG A 138 8.88 -3.94 14.76
C ARG A 138 8.26 -5.28 14.33
N GLY A 139 8.92 -6.38 14.68
CA GLY A 139 8.45 -7.75 14.39
C GLY A 139 7.10 -8.11 15.00
N ASP A 140 6.68 -7.41 16.07
CA ASP A 140 5.38 -7.55 16.72
C ASP A 140 4.28 -6.66 16.11
N GLY A 141 4.60 -5.90 15.06
CA GLY A 141 3.69 -4.95 14.42
C GLY A 141 3.58 -3.60 15.13
N SER A 142 4.27 -3.40 16.26
CA SER A 142 4.34 -2.09 16.92
C SER A 142 5.18 -1.11 16.12
N LEU A 143 4.88 0.19 16.25
CA LEU A 143 5.69 1.26 15.69
C LEU A 143 6.69 1.77 16.73
N SER A 144 7.93 1.96 16.30
CA SER A 144 8.94 2.71 17.06
C SER A 144 9.30 3.99 16.34
N VAL A 145 9.41 5.08 17.10
CA VAL A 145 9.88 6.37 16.59
C VAL A 145 11.29 6.65 17.10
N GLU A 146 12.16 7.10 16.20
CA GLU A 146 13.47 7.68 16.50
C GLU A 146 13.47 9.11 15.96
N VAL A 147 13.81 10.09 16.79
CA VAL A 147 13.85 11.51 16.40
C VAL A 147 15.28 12.02 16.50
N VAL A 148 15.78 12.57 15.40
CA VAL A 148 17.12 13.16 15.29
C VAL A 148 16.96 14.62 14.90
N LEU A 149 17.27 15.53 15.82
CA LEU A 149 16.98 16.96 15.64
C LEU A 149 18.04 17.69 14.81
N ASP A 150 19.27 17.18 14.75
CA ASP A 150 20.35 17.78 13.99
C ASP A 150 20.52 17.15 12.59
N ALA A 151 20.80 17.98 11.60
CA ALA A 151 20.88 17.55 10.20
C ALA A 151 22.05 16.58 9.92
N ALA A 152 23.18 16.76 10.60
CA ALA A 152 24.36 15.93 10.38
C ALA A 152 24.11 14.48 10.82
N SER A 153 23.61 14.28 12.04
CA SER A 153 23.26 12.95 12.56
C SER A 153 22.07 12.37 11.81
N ALA A 154 21.09 13.18 11.41
CA ALA A 154 19.95 12.71 10.61
C ALA A 154 20.40 12.12 9.27
N ASN A 155 21.35 12.78 8.59
CA ASN A 155 21.93 12.28 7.33
C ASN A 155 22.74 10.99 7.55
N ALA A 156 23.66 11.00 8.51
CA ALA A 156 24.45 9.81 8.86
C ALA A 156 23.55 8.61 9.20
N ARG A 157 22.43 8.86 9.89
CA ARG A 157 21.49 7.82 10.27
C ARG A 157 20.69 7.26 9.09
N SER A 158 20.44 8.07 8.07
CA SER A 158 19.75 7.63 6.85
C SER A 158 20.62 6.66 6.04
N GLU A 159 21.94 6.88 6.03
CA GLU A 159 22.90 6.04 5.30
C GLU A 159 23.03 4.64 5.90
N GLN A 160 22.95 4.51 7.24
CA GLN A 160 23.05 3.22 7.95
C GLN A 160 21.92 2.24 7.66
N VAL A 161 20.85 2.69 7.00
CA VAL A 161 19.63 1.93 6.75
C VAL A 161 19.63 1.29 5.36
N THR A 162 20.56 1.67 4.49
CA THR A 162 20.66 1.10 3.14
C THR A 162 21.45 -0.22 3.21
N PRO A 163 20.83 -1.40 3.05
CA PRO A 163 21.55 -2.66 2.91
C PRO A 163 22.35 -2.75 1.61
#